data_AF-A0AA51UJH8-F1
#
_entry.id   AF-A0AA51UJH8-F1
#
_cell.length_a   1.000
_cell.length_b   1.000
_cell.length_c   1.000
_cell.angle_alpha   90.00
_cell.angle_beta   90.00
_cell.angle_gamma   90.00
#
_symmetry.space_group_name_H-M   'P 1'
#
loop_
_entity.id
_entity.type
_entity.pdbx_description
1 polymer ?
#
loop_
_entity_poly.entity_id
_entity_poly.type
_entity_poly.pdbx_seq_one_letter_code
_entity_poly.pdbx_strand_id
1 'polypeptide(L)' 'MVKKDIVQIKNPKSGRYVKIDRAAGKILDHKKSEGPYKNIPIARKRN' A
#
# COMPACT_ATOMS: atom_id res chain seq x y z
N MET A 1 -18.68 9.16 -6.42
CA MET A 1 -17.80 7.97 -6.34
C MET A 1 -16.61 8.30 -5.46
N VAL A 2 -16.53 7.77 -4.24
CA VAL A 2 -15.40 8.02 -3.34
C VAL A 2 -14.16 7.38 -3.94
N LYS A 3 -13.20 8.21 -4.40
CA LYS A 3 -11.89 7.71 -4.86
C LYS A 3 -11.23 7.03 -3.65
N LYS A 4 -11.14 5.70 -3.68
CA LYS A 4 -10.40 4.95 -2.67
C LYS A 4 -8.94 5.36 -2.76
N ASP A 5 -8.42 5.98 -1.70
CA ASP A 5 -7.02 6.39 -1.61
C ASP A 5 -6.18 5.15 -1.27
N ILE A 6 -6.02 4.28 -2.28
CA ILE A 6 -5.27 3.02 -2.18
C ILE A 6 -3.80 3.33 -2.42
N VAL A 7 -2.99 3.02 -1.42
CA VAL A 7 -1.54 3.18 -1.45
C VAL A 7 -0.84 1.87 -1.15
N GLN A 8 0.46 1.83 -1.36
CA GLN A 8 1.30 0.72 -0.94
C GLN A 8 2.42 1.15 -0.01
N ILE A 9 2.78 0.31 0.94
CA ILE A 9 3.94 0.47 1.82
C ILE A 9 4.77 -0.79 1.79
N LYS A 10 6.10 -0.63 1.90
CA LYS A 10 6.99 -1.76 2.17
C LYS A 10 6.92 -2.08 3.66
N ASN A 11 6.48 -3.29 3.99
CA ASN A 11 6.51 -3.79 5.36
C ASN A 11 7.97 -4.13 5.72
N PRO A 12 8.57 -3.47 6.73
CA PRO A 12 9.96 -3.71 7.11
C PRO A 12 10.18 -5.09 7.74
N LYS A 13 9.14 -5.71 8.32
CA LYS A 13 9.26 -7.04 8.95
C LYS A 13 9.41 -8.16 7.92
N SER A 14 8.65 -8.08 6.82
CA SER A 14 8.63 -9.11 5.78
C SER A 14 9.37 -8.72 4.51
N GLY A 15 9.79 -7.45 4.40
CA GLY A 15 10.37 -6.88 3.17
C GLY A 15 9.39 -6.73 2.01
N ARG A 16 8.11 -7.13 2.18
CA ARG A 16 7.10 -7.18 1.11
C ARG A 16 6.21 -5.94 1.09
N TYR A 17 5.63 -5.66 -0.08
CA TYR A 17 4.69 -4.55 -0.23
C TYR A 17 3.28 -4.96 0.20
N VAL A 18 2.60 -4.07 0.91
CA VAL A 18 1.22 -4.24 1.37
C VAL A 18 0.35 -3.13 0.79
N LYS A 19 -0.88 -3.47 0.35
CA LYS A 19 -1.88 -2.49 -0.08
C LYS A 19 -2.65 -2.00 1.13
N ILE A 20 -2.78 -0.69 1.22
CA ILE A 20 -3.46 -0.03 2.32
C ILE A 20 -4.52 0.89 1.75
N ASP A 21 -5.71 0.82 2.31
CA ASP A 21 -6.74 1.83 2.10
C ASP A 21 -6.55 2.92 3.15
N ARG A 22 -6.16 4.13 2.72
CA ARG A 22 -5.99 5.27 3.63
C ARG A 22 -7.30 5.83 4.14
N ALA A 23 -8.39 5.68 3.39
CA ALA A 23 -9.69 6.17 3.82
C ALA A 23 -10.27 5.27 4.93
N ALA A 24 -10.08 3.96 4.81
CA ALA A 24 -10.55 3.00 5.81
C ALA A 24 -9.53 2.69 6.92
N GLY A 25 -8.26 3.05 6.74
CA GLY A 25 -7.18 2.71 7.66
C GLY A 25 -6.87 1.20 7.73
N LYS A 26 -7.21 0.45 6.67
CA LYS A 26 -7.13 -1.02 6.65
C LYS A 26 -6.13 -1.51 5.62
N ILE A 27 -5.48 -2.62 5.95
CA ILE A 27 -4.68 -3.36 4.98
C ILE A 27 -5.62 -4.20 4.14
N LEU A 28 -5.56 -4.04 2.82
CA LEU A 28 -6.40 -4.76 1.88
C LEU A 28 -5.76 -6.07 1.43
N ASP A 29 -4.45 -6.06 1.21
CA ASP A 29 -3.74 -7.18 0.59
C ASP A 29 -2.24 -7.15 0.90
N HIS A 30 -1.62 -8.33 0.91
CA HIS A 30 -0.19 -8.52 1.10
C HIS A 30 0.42 -9.18 -0.13
N LYS A 31 1.43 -8.53 -0.73
CA LYS A 31 2.08 -9.06 -1.92
C LYS A 31 2.97 -10.24 -1.54
N LYS A 32 2.85 -11.34 -2.27
CA LYS A 32 3.72 -12.52 -2.10
C LYS A 32 5.03 -12.39 -2.88
N SER A 33 5.01 -11.68 -4.00
CA SER A 33 6.18 -11.46 -4.86
C SER A 33 6.94 -10.19 -4.48
N GLU A 34 8.23 -10.20 -4.73
CA GLU A 34 9.11 -9.05 -4.50
C GLU A 34 8.72 -7.85 -5.36
N GLY A 35 9.08 -6.67 -4.87
CA GLY A 35 8.83 -5.39 -5.55
C GLY A 35 7.43 -4.79 -5.34
N PRO A 36 7.24 -3.53 -5.75
CA PRO A 36 5.97 -2.82 -5.56
C PRO A 36 4.82 -3.40 -6.40
N TYR A 37 3.59 -3.09 -6.03
CA TYR A 37 2.41 -3.27 -6.87
C TYR A 37 2.47 -2.29 -8.05
N LYS A 38 2.14 -2.79 -9.25
CA LYS A 38 2.01 -1.97 -10.45
C LYS A 38 0.80 -1.03 -10.31
N ASN A 39 0.96 0.23 -10.69
CA ASN A 39 -0.10 1.26 -10.70
C ASN A 39 -0.68 1.64 -9.32
N ILE A 40 -0.02 1.29 -8.21
CA ILE A 40 -0.41 1.76 -6.87
C ILE A 40 0.63 2.77 -6.37
N PRO A 41 0.25 3.97 -5.92
CA PRO A 41 1.20 4.93 -5.38
C PRO A 41 1.83 4.42 -4.07
N ILE A 42 3.14 4.59 -3.91
CA ILE A 42 3.83 4.31 -2.65
C ILE A 42 3.44 5.41 -1.65
N ALA A 43 3.02 5.03 -0.45
CA ALA A 43 2.70 5.97 0.61
C ALA A 43 3.97 6.74 0.97
N ARG A 44 4.02 8.02 0.61
CA ARG A 44 5.08 8.94 1.04
C ARG A 44 4.60 9.76 2.22
N LYS A 45 5.53 10.16 3.07
CA LYS A 45 5.29 11.16 4.12
C LYS A 45 4.85 12.44 3.42
N ARG A 46 3.71 13.00 3.82
CA ARG A 46 3.32 14.35 3.41
C ARG A 46 4.12 15.27 4.34
N ASN A 47 5.06 16.03 3.78
CA ASN A 47 5.76 17.09 4.53
C ASN A 47 4.77 18.15 4.98
#